data_AF-A0A520H0R6-F1
#
_entry.id   AF-A0A520H0R6-F1
#
_cell.length_a   1.000
_cell.length_b   1.000
_cell.length_c   1.000
_cell.angle_alpha   90.00
_cell.angle_beta   90.00
_cell.angle_gamma   90.00
#
_symmetry.space_group_name_H-M   'P 1'
#
loop_
_entity.id
_entity.type
_entity.pdbx_description
1 polymer ?
#
loop_
_entity_poly.entity_id
_entity_poly.type
_entity_poly.pdbx_seq_one_letter_code
_entity_poly.pdbx_strand_id
1 'polypeptide(L)'
;MKKKYLIIIALSVFCLSFKVEDPLSKLLKQLAKLTEKYPQEKVHIHTDKDMYAIGEDIWLKAYVVMPNRNIPSPLSRVLYVDLINNET
;
A
#
# COMPACT_ATOMS: atom_id res chain seq x y z
N MET A 1 38.96 42.03 -16.42
CA MET A 1 39.05 40.64 -16.90
C MET A 1 38.64 39.60 -15.84
N LYS A 2 39.18 39.65 -14.61
CA LYS A 2 38.88 38.70 -13.51
C LYS A 2 37.38 38.53 -13.17
N LYS A 3 36.58 39.62 -13.18
CA LYS A 3 35.12 39.57 -12.94
C LYS A 3 34.33 38.78 -13.98
N LYS A 4 34.78 38.72 -15.25
CA LYS A 4 34.11 37.94 -16.31
C LYS A 4 34.28 36.43 -16.09
N TYR A 5 35.46 36.00 -15.65
CA TYR A 5 35.72 34.59 -15.30
C TYR A 5 34.92 34.15 -14.07
N LEU A 6 34.74 35.03 -13.08
CA LEU A 6 33.93 34.74 -11.89
C LEU A 6 32.45 34.51 -12.24
N ILE A 7 31.92 35.26 -13.21
CA ILE A 7 30.55 35.06 -13.73
C ILE A 7 30.44 33.72 -14.48
N ILE A 8 31.46 33.33 -15.25
CA ILE A 8 31.47 32.05 -15.99
C ILE A 8 31.52 30.86 -15.02
N ILE A 9 32.30 30.94 -13.94
CA ILE A 9 32.37 29.90 -12.91
C ILE A 9 31.04 29.78 -12.17
N ALA A 10 30.42 30.91 -11.82
CA ALA A 10 29.09 30.91 -11.18
C ALA A 10 28.02 30.27 -12.09
N LEU A 11 28.08 30.53 -13.40
CA LEU A 11 27.16 29.95 -14.38
C LEU A 11 27.40 28.45 -14.60
N SER A 12 28.66 28.00 -14.55
CA SER A 12 29.03 26.58 -14.65
C SER A 12 28.57 25.79 -13.42
N VAL A 13 28.69 26.36 -12.22
CA VAL A 13 28.20 25.75 -10.97
C VAL A 13 26.67 25.68 -10.97
N PHE A 14 26.00 26.70 -11.54
CA PHE A 14 24.56 26.70 -11.71
C PHE A 14 24.07 25.58 -12.65
N CYS A 15 24.75 25.34 -13.77
CA CYS A 15 24.43 24.24 -14.69
C CYS A 15 24.61 22.83 -14.07
N LEU A 16 25.49 22.65 -13.09
CA LEU A 16 25.67 21.37 -12.40
C LEU A 16 24.52 21.03 -11.43
N SER A 17 23.61 21.97 -11.17
CA SER A 17 22.51 21.78 -10.22
C SER A 17 21.25 21.16 -10.85
N PHE A 18 21.21 20.95 -12.17
CA PHE A 18 20.08 20.30 -12.84
C PHE A 18 20.09 18.79 -12.60
N LYS A 19 19.30 18.34 -11.61
CA LYS A 19 18.96 16.93 -11.46
C LYS A 19 17.81 16.58 -12.41
N VAL A 20 18.11 15.82 -13.47
CA VAL A 20 17.07 15.19 -14.30
C VAL A 20 16.50 14.02 -13.51
N GLU A 21 15.24 14.11 -13.13
CA GLU A 21 14.54 13.02 -12.44
C GLU A 21 14.18 11.94 -13.49
N ASP A 22 14.66 10.73 -13.27
CA ASP A 22 14.40 9.59 -14.15
C ASP A 22 12.88 9.29 -14.20
N PRO A 23 12.26 9.15 -15.40
CA PRO A 23 10.83 8.91 -15.53
C PRO A 23 10.30 7.74 -14.70
N LEU A 24 11.09 6.66 -14.55
CA LEU A 24 10.72 5.52 -13.73
C LEU A 24 10.71 5.89 -12.24
N SER A 25 11.72 6.61 -11.75
CA SER A 25 11.75 7.09 -10.36
C SER A 25 10.54 7.97 -10.01
N LYS A 26 10.10 8.83 -10.96
CA LYS A 26 8.90 9.67 -10.80
C LYS A 26 7.64 8.82 -10.72
N LEU A 27 7.51 7.82 -11.60
CA LEU A 27 6.38 6.88 -11.58
C LEU A 27 6.32 6.10 -10.25
N LEU A 28 7.45 5.57 -9.79
CA LEU A 28 7.54 4.83 -8.53
C LEU A 28 7.11 5.70 -7.33
N LYS A 29 7.52 6.98 -7.30
CA LYS A 29 7.07 7.93 -6.26
C LYS A 29 5.55 8.15 -6.30
N GLN A 30 4.96 8.27 -7.50
CA GLN A 30 3.51 8.44 -7.63
C GLN A 30 2.74 7.20 -7.18
N LEU A 31 3.22 6.00 -7.53
CA LEU A 31 2.64 4.74 -7.07
C LEU A 31 2.74 4.60 -5.54
N ALA A 32 3.91 4.90 -4.96
CA ALA A 32 4.11 4.87 -3.51
C ALA A 32 3.13 5.82 -2.80
N LYS A 33 2.97 7.04 -3.32
CA LYS A 33 2.01 8.02 -2.78
C LYS A 33 0.56 7.53 -2.87
N LEU A 34 0.22 6.81 -3.94
CA LEU A 34 -1.11 6.21 -4.08
C LEU A 34 -1.35 5.11 -3.05
N THR A 35 -0.38 4.22 -2.87
CA THR A 35 -0.44 3.14 -1.87
C THR A 35 -0.54 3.68 -0.44
N GLU A 36 0.18 4.76 -0.14
CA GLU A 36 0.12 5.42 1.17
C GLU A 36 -1.23 6.13 1.39
N LYS A 37 -1.76 6.79 0.36
CA LYS A 37 -3.04 7.51 0.44
C LYS A 37 -4.24 6.57 0.55
N TYR A 38 -4.17 5.39 -0.07
CA TYR A 38 -5.24 4.41 -0.11
C TYR A 38 -4.74 3.05 0.41
N PRO A 39 -4.52 2.92 1.73
CA PRO A 39 -4.07 1.66 2.30
C PRO A 39 -5.10 0.56 2.04
N GLN A 40 -4.60 -0.62 1.66
CA GLN A 40 -5.42 -1.79 1.36
C GLN A 40 -5.39 -2.74 2.56
N GLU A 41 -6.53 -3.33 2.87
CA GLU A 41 -6.65 -4.40 3.86
C GLU A 41 -7.20 -5.66 3.18
N LYS A 42 -6.76 -6.83 3.66
CA LYS A 42 -7.26 -8.12 3.21
C LYS A 42 -7.82 -8.88 4.41
N VAL A 43 -8.98 -9.50 4.22
CA VAL A 43 -9.62 -10.33 5.24
C VAL A 43 -9.43 -11.80 4.87
N HIS A 44 -8.93 -12.59 5.82
CA HIS A 44 -8.89 -14.05 5.74
C HIS A 44 -9.89 -14.63 6.75
N ILE A 45 -10.74 -15.55 6.30
CA ILE A 45 -11.70 -16.27 7.14
C ILE A 45 -11.32 -17.75 7.10
N HIS A 46 -11.12 -18.35 8.27
CA HIS A 46 -10.94 -19.78 8.44
C HIS A 46 -12.09 -20.34 9.26
N THR A 47 -12.71 -21.39 8.74
CA THR A 47 -13.73 -22.18 9.42
C THR A 47 -13.09 -23.46 9.98
N ASP A 48 -13.75 -24.12 10.93
CA ASP A 48 -13.23 -25.37 11.51
C ASP A 48 -13.36 -26.58 10.56
N LYS A 49 -14.35 -26.55 9.67
CA LYS A 49 -14.62 -27.56 8.63
C LYS A 49 -14.94 -26.94 7.28
N ASP A 50 -14.80 -27.76 6.24
CA ASP A 50 -15.16 -27.43 4.85
C ASP A 50 -16.66 -27.60 4.57
N MET A 51 -17.32 -28.55 5.25
CA MET A 51 -18.73 -28.90 5.07
C MET A 51 -19.39 -29.16 6.43
N TYR A 52 -20.66 -28.76 6.56
CA TYR A 52 -21.44 -28.90 7.78
C TYR A 52 -22.76 -29.61 7.50
N ALA A 53 -23.15 -30.49 8.41
CA ALA A 53 -24.49 -31.06 8.46
C ALA A 53 -25.46 -30.12 9.19
N ILE A 54 -26.75 -30.38 9.02
CA ILE A 54 -27.81 -29.62 9.69
C ILE A 54 -27.67 -29.79 11.21
N GLY A 55 -27.70 -28.66 11.93
CA GLY A 55 -27.59 -28.63 13.39
C GLY A 55 -26.17 -28.60 13.92
N GLU A 56 -25.14 -28.56 13.08
CA GLU A 56 -23.76 -28.33 13.52
C GLU A 56 -23.47 -26.84 13.72
N ASP A 57 -22.60 -26.54 14.69
CA ASP A 57 -22.07 -25.20 14.91
C ASP A 57 -20.91 -24.89 13.93
N ILE A 58 -20.88 -23.66 13.42
CA ILE A 58 -19.78 -23.16 12.57
C ILE A 58 -18.85 -22.32 13.44
N TRP A 59 -17.61 -22.79 13.65
CA TRP A 59 -16.59 -22.02 14.34
C TRP A 59 -15.71 -21.31 13.32
N LEU A 60 -15.45 -20.02 13.54
CA LEU A 60 -14.61 -19.24 12.63
C LEU A 60 -13.56 -18.40 13.36
N LYS A 61 -12.44 -18.19 12.67
CA LYS A 61 -11.44 -17.15 12.99
C LYS A 61 -11.28 -16.26 11.77
N ALA A 62 -11.23 -14.96 12.01
CA ALA A 62 -10.99 -13.98 10.96
C ALA A 62 -9.76 -13.13 11.27
N TYR A 63 -9.03 -12.77 10.22
CA TYR A 63 -7.79 -12.02 10.31
C TYR A 63 -7.80 -10.88 9.29
N VAL A 64 -7.62 -9.65 9.75
CA VAL A 64 -7.44 -8.48 8.89
C VAL A 64 -5.93 -8.21 8.77
N VAL A 65 -5.40 -8.25 7.56
CA VAL A 65 -3.95 -8.16 7.32
C VAL A 65 -3.61 -7.13 6.25
N MET A 66 -2.37 -6.62 6.32
CA MET A 66 -1.78 -5.85 5.22
C MET A 66 -1.37 -6.80 4.07
N PRO A 67 -1.82 -6.56 2.83
CA PRO A 67 -1.70 -7.53 1.74
C PRO A 67 -0.26 -7.75 1.25
N ASN A 68 0.64 -6.79 1.49
CA ASN A 68 2.05 -6.86 1.06
C ASN A 68 2.92 -7.74 1.97
N ARG A 69 2.54 -7.92 3.23
CA ARG A 69 3.37 -8.59 4.26
C ARG A 69 2.61 -9.66 5.05
N ASN A 70 1.29 -9.77 4.88
CA ASN A 70 0.41 -10.67 5.63
C ASN A 70 0.56 -10.56 7.15
N ILE A 71 0.79 -9.34 7.65
CA ILE A 71 0.83 -9.04 9.08
C ILE A 71 -0.47 -8.36 9.51
N PRO A 72 -0.89 -8.48 10.79
CA PRO A 72 -2.11 -7.86 11.28
C PRO A 72 -2.20 -6.38 10.91
N SER A 73 -3.33 -5.97 10.33
CA SER A 73 -3.55 -4.58 9.96
C SER A 73 -3.81 -3.74 11.23
N PRO A 74 -3.14 -2.60 11.39
CA PRO A 74 -3.39 -1.69 12.50
C PRO A 74 -4.56 -0.72 12.22
N LEU A 75 -5.18 -0.75 11.04
CA LEU A 75 -6.13 0.28 10.59
C LEU A 75 -7.55 -0.01 11.10
N SER A 76 -8.14 -1.13 10.67
CA SER A 76 -9.49 -1.52 11.06
C SER A 76 -9.50 -2.34 12.35
N ARG A 77 -10.37 -1.97 13.31
CA ARG A 77 -10.48 -2.63 14.62
C ARG A 77 -11.62 -3.65 14.73
N VAL A 78 -12.69 -3.46 13.97
CA VAL A 78 -13.91 -4.29 14.05
C VAL A 78 -14.22 -4.83 12.67
N LEU A 79 -14.37 -6.14 12.58
CA LEU A 79 -14.84 -6.84 11.39
C LEU A 79 -16.26 -7.34 11.65
N TYR A 80 -17.21 -6.91 10.83
CA TYR A 80 -18.57 -7.43 10.82
C TYR A 80 -18.65 -8.61 9.85
N VAL A 81 -19.27 -9.71 10.27
CA VAL A 81 -19.41 -10.94 9.49
C VAL A 81 -20.87 -11.37 9.55
N ASP A 82 -21.51 -11.42 8.38
CA ASP A 82 -22.89 -11.89 8.23
C ASP A 82 -22.89 -13.23 7.50
N LEU A 83 -23.57 -14.22 8.09
CA LEU A 83 -23.80 -15.51 7.44
C LEU A 83 -25.05 -15.40 6.57
N ILE A 84 -24.88 -15.53 5.27
CA ILE A 84 -25.97 -15.50 4.28
C ILE A 84 -26.24 -16.90 3.73
N ASN A 85 -27.49 -17.18 3.38
CA ASN A 85 -27.90 -18.40 2.68
C ASN A 85 -28.29 -18.09 1.23
N ASN A 86 -28.60 -19.12 0.45
CA ASN A 86 -28.96 -18.98 -0.97
C ASN A 86 -30.45 -18.67 -1.19
N GLU A 87 -31.21 -18.28 -0.15
CA GLU A 87 -32.64 -17.93 -0.27
C GLU A 87 -32.88 -16.43 -0.50
N THR A 88 -31.90 -15.77 -1.12
CA THR A 88 -31.99 -14.38 -1.58
C THR A 88 -32.02 -14.30 -3.10
#